data_AF-A0A9E4F6T2-F1
#
_entry.id   AF-A0A9E4F6T2-F1
#
_cell.length_a   1.000
_cell.length_b   1.000
_cell.length_c   1.000
_cell.angle_alpha   90.00
_cell.angle_beta   90.00
_cell.angle_gamma   90.00
#
_symmetry.space_group_name_H-M   'P 1'
#
loop_
_entity.id
_entity.type
_entity.pdbx_description
1 polymer ?
#
loop_
_entity_poly.entity_id
_entity_poly.type
_entity_poly.pdbx_seq_one_letter_code
_entity_poly.pdbx_strand_id
1 'polypeptide(L)'
;MDSELNIDKHLERDPGLDQARRASVMAHSVVIKLKEMGLPDELDEQLSQVCTDLGDLWSAQNSLAEQFRAFLKADNDWGEIGDTLVDMSSTIDHIAWHMKGIREPLVEITQYAYEQAED
;
A
#
# COMPACT_ATOMS: atom_id res chain seq x y z
N MET A 1 45.85 19.44 -0.57
CA MET A 1 45.33 18.13 -0.19
C MET A 1 43.89 18.35 0.19
N ASP A 2 43.04 18.18 -0.82
CA ASP A 2 41.65 18.59 -0.81
C ASP A 2 40.82 17.78 0.18
N SER A 3 40.16 18.48 1.08
CA SER A 3 39.10 17.95 1.92
C SER A 3 37.78 18.03 1.15
N GLU A 4 37.57 17.15 0.18
CA GLU A 4 36.23 16.89 -0.33
C GLU A 4 35.52 16.02 0.71
N LEU A 5 34.66 16.67 1.50
CA LEU A 5 33.65 16.02 2.31
C LEU A 5 32.83 15.14 1.36
N ASN A 6 32.97 13.83 1.52
CA ASN A 6 32.17 12.84 0.86
C ASN A 6 30.74 12.91 1.42
N ILE A 7 29.89 13.76 0.83
CA ILE A 7 28.47 13.98 1.19
C ILE A 7 27.60 12.76 0.76
N ASP A 8 28.20 11.70 0.25
CA ASP A 8 27.47 10.58 -0.36
C ASP A 8 27.18 9.41 0.61
N LYS A 9 27.28 9.64 1.93
CA LYS A 9 27.17 8.56 2.94
C LYS A 9 25.99 8.61 3.89
N HIS A 10 24.99 9.47 3.67
CA HIS A 10 23.82 9.55 4.58
C HIS A 10 22.47 9.76 3.89
N LEU A 11 22.21 8.96 2.87
CA LEU A 11 20.85 8.55 2.54
C LEU A 11 20.78 7.04 2.63
N GLU A 12 20.96 6.49 3.84
CA GLU A 12 20.37 5.18 4.12
C GLU A 12 18.87 5.33 3.83
N ARG A 13 18.45 4.71 2.73
CA ARG A 13 17.09 4.84 2.20
C ARG A 13 16.15 4.25 3.23
N ASP A 14 15.41 5.10 3.92
CA ASP A 14 14.46 4.69 4.96
C ASP A 14 13.52 3.61 4.36
N PRO A 15 13.48 2.40 4.95
CA PRO A 15 12.61 1.31 4.50
C PRO A 15 11.15 1.75 4.32
N GLY A 16 10.67 2.67 5.17
CA GLY A 16 9.33 3.24 5.08
C GLY A 16 9.14 4.11 3.84
N LEU A 17 10.16 4.89 3.45
CA LEU A 17 10.12 5.67 2.21
C LEU A 17 10.12 4.78 0.97
N ASP A 18 10.82 3.65 1.02
CA ASP A 18 10.85 2.70 -0.08
C ASP A 18 9.53 1.93 -0.22
N GLN A 19 8.86 1.62 0.89
CA GLN A 19 7.53 1.03 0.91
C GLN A 19 6.47 2.00 0.37
N ALA A 20 6.45 3.24 0.87
CA ALA A 20 5.53 4.28 0.41
C ALA A 20 5.70 4.56 -1.10
N ARG A 21 6.96 4.59 -1.58
CA ARG A 21 7.25 4.74 -3.00
C ARG A 21 6.70 3.57 -3.84
N ARG A 22 6.89 2.32 -3.38
CA ARG A 22 6.36 1.14 -4.10
C ARG A 22 4.84 1.14 -4.16
N ALA A 23 4.18 1.48 -3.05
CA ALA A 23 2.72 1.62 -3.01
C ALA A 23 2.22 2.69 -3.99
N SER A 24 2.86 3.86 -4.00
CA SER A 24 2.55 4.93 -4.95
C SER A 24 2.73 4.51 -6.41
N VAL A 25 3.82 3.79 -6.73
CA VAL A 25 4.05 3.25 -8.08
C VAL A 25 2.95 2.27 -8.49
N MET A 26 2.53 1.39 -7.58
CA MET A 26 1.46 0.43 -7.84
C MET A 26 0.11 1.13 -8.06
N ALA A 27 -0.27 2.03 -7.16
CA ALA A 27 -1.50 2.82 -7.28
C ALA A 27 -1.53 3.63 -8.58
N HIS A 28 -0.42 4.29 -8.92
CA HIS A 28 -0.30 5.06 -10.15
C HIS A 28 -0.43 4.19 -11.40
N SER A 29 0.11 2.96 -11.37
CA SER A 29 0.00 2.02 -12.48
C SER A 29 -1.45 1.60 -12.75
N VAL A 30 -2.29 1.49 -11.69
CA VAL A 30 -3.73 1.23 -11.83
C VAL A 30 -4.44 2.41 -12.48
N VAL A 31 -4.15 3.65 -12.04
CA VAL A 31 -4.69 4.87 -12.66
C VAL A 31 -4.38 4.91 -14.16
N ILE A 32 -3.10 4.76 -14.51
CA ILE A 32 -2.66 4.78 -15.92
C ILE A 32 -3.42 3.72 -16.71
N LYS A 33 -3.45 2.47 -16.21
CA LYS A 33 -4.10 1.38 -16.92
C LYS A 33 -5.57 1.67 -17.22
N LEU A 34 -6.33 2.17 -16.25
CA LEU A 34 -7.76 2.43 -16.42
C LEU A 34 -8.01 3.67 -17.29
N LYS A 35 -7.21 4.73 -17.17
CA LYS A 35 -7.32 5.90 -18.04
C LYS A 35 -6.92 5.63 -19.48
N GLU A 36 -5.88 4.83 -19.73
CA GLU A 36 -5.51 4.37 -21.08
C GLU A 36 -6.59 3.50 -21.74
N MET A 37 -7.39 2.80 -20.92
CA MET A 37 -8.54 2.03 -21.38
C MET A 37 -9.79 2.89 -21.63
N GLY A 38 -9.72 4.21 -21.41
CA GLY A 38 -10.82 5.13 -21.65
C GLY A 38 -11.80 5.27 -20.50
N LEU A 39 -11.42 4.94 -19.25
CA LEU A 39 -12.28 5.16 -18.09
C LEU A 39 -12.73 6.63 -18.02
N PRO A 40 -14.04 6.89 -18.02
CA PRO A 40 -14.58 8.23 -18.09
C PRO A 40 -14.27 9.04 -16.82
N ASP A 41 -14.22 10.36 -16.95
CA ASP A 41 -13.88 11.27 -15.85
C ASP A 41 -14.96 11.26 -14.75
N GLU A 42 -16.19 10.85 -15.06
CA GLU A 42 -17.27 10.64 -14.11
C GLU A 42 -16.94 9.58 -13.04
N LEU A 43 -15.97 8.68 -13.30
CA LEU A 43 -15.51 7.66 -12.36
C LEU A 43 -14.19 8.04 -11.64
N ASP A 44 -13.75 9.29 -11.73
CA ASP A 44 -12.47 9.72 -11.14
C ASP A 44 -12.45 9.64 -9.62
N GLU A 45 -13.58 9.88 -8.96
CA GLU A 45 -13.68 9.76 -7.49
C GLU A 45 -13.47 8.31 -7.06
N GLN A 46 -14.16 7.38 -7.72
CA GLN A 46 -14.04 5.94 -7.51
C GLN A 46 -12.63 5.46 -7.82
N LEU A 47 -12.05 5.92 -8.93
CA LEU A 47 -10.70 5.58 -9.33
C LEU A 47 -9.69 6.05 -8.31
N SER A 48 -9.83 7.29 -7.82
CA SER A 48 -8.98 7.84 -6.78
C SER A 48 -9.08 7.01 -5.49
N GLN A 49 -10.28 6.67 -5.06
CA GLN A 49 -10.51 5.87 -3.85
C GLN A 49 -9.90 4.47 -3.99
N VAL A 50 -10.14 3.78 -5.12
CA VAL A 50 -9.54 2.47 -5.41
C VAL A 50 -8.02 2.53 -5.40
N CYS A 51 -7.42 3.56 -5.98
CA CYS A 51 -5.97 3.68 -6.03
C CYS A 51 -5.35 3.95 -4.66
N THR A 52 -5.98 4.80 -3.84
CA THR A 52 -5.59 5.02 -2.45
C THR A 52 -5.68 3.74 -1.66
N ASP A 53 -6.85 3.08 -1.65
CA ASP A 53 -7.06 1.87 -0.88
C ASP A 53 -6.14 0.72 -1.33
N LEU A 54 -5.89 0.55 -2.64
CA LEU A 54 -4.92 -0.46 -3.11
C LEU A 54 -3.49 -0.14 -2.67
N GLY A 55 -3.10 1.14 -2.66
CA GLY A 55 -1.79 1.58 -2.18
C GLY A 55 -1.61 1.32 -0.68
N ASP A 56 -2.63 1.62 0.12
CA ASP A 56 -2.62 1.40 1.55
C ASP A 56 -2.68 -0.09 1.90
N LEU A 57 -3.51 -0.87 1.20
CA LEU A 57 -3.54 -2.33 1.33
C LEU A 57 -2.18 -2.96 0.98
N TRP A 58 -1.54 -2.49 -0.10
CA TRP A 58 -0.20 -2.94 -0.48
C TRP A 58 0.83 -2.61 0.59
N SER A 59 0.75 -1.44 1.22
CA SER A 59 1.65 -1.06 2.31
C SER A 59 1.38 -1.91 3.54
N ALA A 60 0.14 -1.97 4.01
CA ALA A 60 -0.24 -2.67 5.23
C ALA A 60 0.08 -4.18 5.17
N GLN A 61 -0.09 -4.85 4.02
CA GLN A 61 0.32 -6.26 3.90
C GLN A 61 1.84 -6.46 4.09
N ASN A 62 2.65 -5.49 3.64
CA ASN A 62 4.11 -5.57 3.77
C ASN A 62 4.53 -5.36 5.22
N SER A 63 3.92 -4.39 5.91
CA SER A 63 4.11 -4.15 7.34
C SER A 63 3.69 -5.36 8.18
N LEU A 64 2.55 -5.97 7.86
CA LEU A 64 2.11 -7.20 8.54
C LEU A 64 3.10 -8.36 8.32
N ALA A 65 3.63 -8.51 7.10
CA ALA A 65 4.66 -9.50 6.81
C ALA A 65 5.96 -9.25 7.59
N GLU A 66 6.34 -7.99 7.80
CA GLU A 66 7.49 -7.61 8.63
C GLU A 66 7.26 -7.91 10.11
N GLN A 67 6.07 -7.59 10.64
CA GLN A 67 5.67 -7.93 12.00
C GLN A 67 5.69 -9.44 12.22
N PHE A 68 5.23 -10.26 11.26
CA PHE A 68 5.36 -11.72 11.36
C PHE A 68 6.82 -12.18 11.43
N ARG A 69 7.72 -11.55 10.66
CA ARG A 69 9.15 -11.88 10.73
C ARG A 69 9.77 -11.43 12.05
N ALA A 70 9.34 -10.30 12.61
CA ALA A 70 9.78 -9.83 13.92
C ALA A 70 9.34 -10.81 15.01
N PHE A 71 8.06 -11.20 15.00
CA PHE A 71 7.50 -12.18 15.95
C PHE A 71 8.29 -13.49 15.97
N LEU A 72 8.66 -14.02 14.80
CA LEU A 72 9.41 -15.28 14.69
C LEU A 72 10.89 -15.16 15.12
N LYS A 73 11.42 -13.94 15.21
CA LYS A 73 12.80 -13.66 15.60
C LYS A 73 12.93 -13.14 17.03
N ALA A 74 11.82 -12.73 17.65
CA ALA A 74 11.80 -12.25 19.02
C ALA A 74 12.40 -13.31 19.94
N ASP A 75 13.12 -12.85 20.96
CA ASP A 75 13.58 -13.74 22.02
C ASP A 75 12.35 -14.28 22.80
N ASN A 76 12.57 -15.25 23.68
CA ASN A 76 11.49 -15.78 24.54
C ASN A 76 11.09 -14.79 25.65
N ASP A 77 10.85 -13.53 25.28
CA ASP A 77 10.35 -12.45 26.12
C ASP A 77 8.88 -12.18 25.79
N TRP A 78 8.01 -12.41 26.77
CA TRP A 78 6.57 -12.18 26.63
C TRP A 78 6.21 -10.70 26.41
N GLY A 79 7.05 -9.75 26.82
CA GLY A 79 6.87 -8.33 26.54
C GLY A 79 6.99 -8.03 25.05
N GLU A 80 8.09 -8.43 24.43
CA GLU A 80 8.34 -8.22 22.99
C GLU A 80 7.31 -8.95 22.12
N ILE A 81 6.93 -10.16 22.52
CA ILE A 81 5.84 -10.92 21.89
C ILE A 81 4.52 -10.17 22.00
N GLY A 82 4.21 -9.60 23.17
CA GLY A 82 3.00 -8.81 23.41
C GLY A 82 2.92 -7.57 22.52
N ASP A 83 3.99 -6.78 22.47
CA ASP A 83 4.07 -5.57 21.64
C ASP A 83 3.87 -5.91 20.15
N THR A 84 4.53 -6.97 19.69
CA THR A 84 4.41 -7.42 18.29
C THR A 84 2.98 -7.86 17.96
N LEU A 85 2.26 -8.52 18.88
CA LEU A 85 0.87 -8.92 18.67
C LEU A 85 -0.09 -7.72 18.62
N VAL A 86 0.16 -6.67 19.42
CA VAL A 86 -0.63 -5.42 19.37
C VAL A 86 -0.45 -4.73 18.02
N ASP A 87 0.80 -4.63 17.53
CA ASP A 87 1.10 -4.04 16.22
C ASP A 87 0.42 -4.81 15.06
N MET A 88 0.42 -6.14 15.13
CA MET A 88 -0.31 -6.99 14.18
C MET A 88 -1.81 -6.72 14.22
N SER A 89 -2.41 -6.65 15.41
CA SER A 89 -3.85 -6.37 15.55
C SER A 89 -4.21 -5.03 14.91
N SER A 90 -3.44 -3.98 15.20
CA SER A 90 -3.64 -2.65 14.61
C SER A 90 -3.54 -2.68 13.08
N THR A 91 -2.55 -3.41 12.55
CA THR A 91 -2.35 -3.54 11.10
C THR A 91 -3.49 -4.32 10.44
N ILE A 92 -4.01 -5.37 11.10
CA ILE A 92 -5.17 -6.13 10.62
C ILE A 92 -6.43 -5.26 10.60
N ASP A 93 -6.68 -4.47 11.64
CA ASP A 93 -7.81 -3.55 11.70
C ASP A 93 -7.72 -2.49 10.59
N HIS A 94 -6.52 -1.98 10.33
CA HIS A 94 -6.26 -1.04 9.24
C HIS A 94 -6.54 -1.66 7.86
N ILE A 95 -6.08 -2.90 7.60
CA ILE A 95 -6.40 -3.64 6.38
C ILE A 95 -7.92 -3.83 6.25
N ALA A 96 -8.60 -4.22 7.32
CA ALA A 96 -10.04 -4.46 7.31
C ALA A 96 -10.83 -3.18 6.95
N TRP A 97 -10.37 -2.02 7.44
CA TRP A 97 -10.96 -0.72 7.10
C TRP A 97 -10.87 -0.42 5.60
N HIS A 98 -9.67 -0.52 5.00
CA HIS A 98 -9.49 -0.30 3.56
C HIS A 98 -10.21 -1.34 2.70
N MET A 99 -10.20 -2.63 3.10
CA MET A 99 -10.94 -3.68 2.39
C MET A 99 -12.45 -3.42 2.35
N LYS A 100 -12.99 -2.76 3.38
CA LYS A 100 -14.39 -2.34 3.39
C LYS A 100 -14.62 -1.14 2.49
N GLY A 101 -13.75 -0.13 2.54
CA GLY A 101 -13.86 1.11 1.76
C GLY A 101 -13.75 0.89 0.25
N ILE A 102 -12.83 0.03 -0.19
CA ILE A 102 -12.56 -0.19 -1.62
C ILE A 102 -13.70 -0.89 -2.36
N ARG A 103 -14.58 -1.60 -1.65
CA ARG A 103 -15.51 -2.56 -2.28
C ARG A 103 -16.50 -1.91 -3.24
N GLU A 104 -17.14 -0.82 -2.82
CA GLU A 104 -18.14 -0.10 -3.61
C GLU A 104 -17.52 0.55 -4.87
N PRO A 105 -16.46 1.39 -4.78
CA PRO A 105 -15.89 2.00 -5.97
C PRO A 105 -15.26 0.98 -6.93
N LEU A 106 -14.74 -0.15 -6.42
CA LEU A 106 -14.25 -1.24 -7.27
C LEU A 106 -15.38 -1.89 -8.07
N VAL A 107 -16.57 -2.06 -7.47
CA VAL A 107 -17.74 -2.60 -8.16
C VAL A 107 -18.22 -1.66 -9.26
N GLU A 108 -18.25 -0.35 -9.03
CA GLU A 108 -18.65 0.65 -10.03
C GLU A 108 -17.70 0.66 -11.24
N ILE A 109 -16.38 0.65 -11.01
CA ILE A 109 -15.39 0.52 -12.10
C ILE A 109 -15.54 -0.82 -12.83
N THR A 110 -15.84 -1.89 -12.10
CA THR A 110 -16.06 -3.23 -12.68
C THR A 110 -17.31 -3.25 -13.57
N GLN A 111 -18.40 -2.62 -13.15
CA GLN A 111 -19.63 -2.51 -13.93
C GLN A 111 -19.36 -1.81 -15.26
N TYR A 112 -18.69 -0.65 -15.21
CA TYR A 112 -18.28 0.05 -16.43
C TYR A 112 -17.42 -0.84 -17.34
N ALA A 113 -16.44 -1.56 -16.79
CA ALA A 113 -15.58 -2.44 -17.58
C ALA A 113 -16.36 -3.56 -18.28
N TYR A 114 -17.42 -4.08 -17.65
CA TYR A 114 -18.31 -5.08 -18.27
C TYR A 114 -19.22 -4.47 -19.33
N GLU A 115 -19.77 -3.27 -19.10
CA GLU A 115 -20.57 -2.56 -20.11
C GLU A 115 -19.77 -2.34 -21.41
N GLN A 116 -18.51 -1.91 -21.28
CA GLN A 116 -17.61 -1.74 -22.45
C GLN A 116 -17.20 -3.05 -23.14
N ALA A 117 -17.38 -4.20 -22.49
CA ALA A 117 -17.06 -5.51 -23.07
C ALA A 117 -18.23 -6.13 -23.86
N GLU A 118 -19.45 -5.62 -23.65
CA GLU A 118 -20.66 -6.06 -24.35
C GLU A 118 -20.95 -5.24 -25.62
N ASP A 119 -20.27 -4.09 -25.79
CA ASP A 119 -20.29 -3.23 -26.99
C ASP A 119 -19.25 -3.66 -28.05
#